data_AF-N6UPH3-F1
#
_entry.id   AF-N6UPH3-F1
#
_cell.length_a   1.000
_cell.length_b   1.000
_cell.length_c   1.000
_cell.angle_alpha   90.00
_cell.angle_beta   90.00
_cell.angle_gamma   90.00
#
_symmetry.space_group_name_H-M   'P 1'
#
loop_
_entity.id
_entity.type
_entity.pdbx_description
1 polymer ?
#
loop_
_entity_poly.entity_id
_entity_poly.type
_entity_poly.pdbx_seq_one_letter_code
_entity_poly.pdbx_strand_id
1 'polypeptide(L)' 'MKILLVVVIISLWIGDLVQMQESCANVTCSGSHEVCRGSNSCINQCSSEVCPQYIISGCFCESGYCSDDNGDCILKS' A
#
# COMPACT_ATOMS: atom_id res chain seq x y z
N MET A 1 3.19 31.91 -27.37
CA MET A 1 4.28 31.88 -26.35
C MET A 1 3.78 32.06 -24.91
N LYS A 2 2.77 32.92 -24.64
CA LYS A 2 2.18 33.06 -23.28
C LYS A 2 1.56 31.77 -22.71
N ILE A 3 0.89 30.96 -23.55
CA ILE A 3 0.17 29.75 -23.11
C ILE A 3 1.13 28.63 -22.67
N LEU A 4 2.28 28.47 -23.36
CA LEU A 4 3.31 27.51 -22.98
C LEU A 4 3.92 27.82 -21.61
N LEU A 5 4.11 29.11 -21.29
CA LEU A 5 4.62 29.54 -19.98
C LEU A 5 3.66 29.16 -18.84
N VAL A 6 2.35 29.29 -19.06
CA VAL A 6 1.34 28.93 -18.05
C VAL A 6 1.32 27.43 -17.78
N VAL A 7 1.43 26.59 -18.81
CA VAL A 7 1.47 25.13 -18.67
C VAL A 7 2.72 24.68 -17.89
N VAL A 8 3.88 25.28 -18.17
CA VAL A 8 5.13 24.99 -17.45
C VAL A 8 5.07 25.43 -15.98
N ILE A 9 4.46 26.57 -15.69
CA ILE A 9 4.28 27.02 -14.30
C ILE A 9 3.32 26.08 -13.57
N ILE A 10 2.21 25.69 -14.20
CA ILE A 10 1.24 24.77 -13.57
C ILE A 10 1.86 23.39 -13.31
N SER A 11 2.64 22.84 -14.24
CA SER A 11 3.30 21.54 -14.03
C SER A 11 4.41 21.58 -12.98
N LEU A 12 5.12 22.70 -12.84
CA LEU A 12 6.11 22.91 -11.78
C LEU A 12 5.47 23.06 -10.38
N TRP A 13 4.20 23.46 -10.29
CA TRP A 13 3.47 23.58 -9.01
C TRP A 13 2.66 22.33 -8.65
N ILE A 14 2.27 21.51 -9.64
CA ILE A 14 1.53 20.24 -9.42
C ILE A 14 2.51 19.05 -9.25
N GLY A 15 3.77 19.18 -9.68
CA GLY A 15 4.78 18.13 -9.49
C GLY A 15 4.95 17.65 -8.04
N ASP A 16 4.71 18.54 -7.07
CA ASP A 16 4.77 18.22 -5.64
C ASP A 16 3.50 17.56 -5.07
N LEU A 17 2.39 17.52 -5.82
CA LEU A 17 1.12 16.91 -5.38
C LEU A 17 1.01 15.41 -5.74
N VAL A 18 1.96 14.86 -6.51
CA VAL A 18 1.92 13.48 -7.03
C VAL A 18 3.12 12.70 -6.51
N GLN A 19 3.24 12.47 -5.20
CA GLN A 19 4.32 11.61 -4.67
C GLN A 19 3.90 10.59 -3.59
N MET A 20 2.62 10.50 -3.20
CA MET A 20 2.25 9.62 -2.06
C MET A 20 1.65 8.26 -2.42
N GLN A 21 1.47 7.93 -3.70
CA GLN A 21 0.81 6.68 -4.13
C GLN A 21 1.71 5.77 -4.97
N GLU A 22 3.03 5.89 -4.91
CA GLU A 22 3.86 5.22 -5.94
C GLU A 22 4.10 3.73 -5.64
N SER A 23 4.16 3.33 -4.36
CA SER A 23 4.57 1.96 -3.99
C SER A 23 3.55 0.87 -4.36
N CYS A 24 2.28 1.24 -4.57
CA CYS A 24 1.20 0.31 -4.88
C CYS A 24 0.47 0.64 -6.19
N ALA A 25 0.95 1.62 -6.98
CA ALA A 25 0.28 2.05 -8.20
C ALA A 25 0.23 0.97 -9.31
N ASN A 26 1.19 0.04 -9.31
CA ASN A 26 1.30 -1.02 -10.31
C ASN A 26 1.72 -2.36 -9.68
N VAL A 27 1.18 -2.65 -8.49
CA VAL A 27 1.41 -3.92 -7.78
C VAL A 27 0.13 -4.73 -7.81
N THR A 28 0.18 -5.87 -8.48
CA THR A 28 -0.87 -6.88 -8.45
C THR A 28 -0.44 -8.00 -7.52
N CYS A 29 -1.21 -8.23 -6.46
CA CYS A 29 -0.98 -9.33 -5.53
C CYS A 29 -1.59 -10.63 -6.08
N SER A 30 -0.94 -11.77 -5.80
CA SER A 30 -1.34 -13.06 -6.35
C SER A 30 -2.24 -13.86 -5.40
N GLY A 31 -2.19 -13.57 -4.10
CA GLY A 31 -3.01 -14.27 -3.10
C GLY A 31 -4.46 -13.80 -3.10
N SER A 32 -5.35 -14.71 -2.71
CA SER A 32 -6.75 -14.37 -2.45
C SER A 32 -6.83 -13.40 -1.27
N HIS A 33 -7.65 -12.36 -1.37
CA HIS A 33 -7.79 -11.32 -0.34
C HIS A 33 -6.50 -10.54 -0.02
N GLU A 34 -5.50 -10.56 -0.91
CA GLU A 34 -4.32 -9.71 -0.79
C GLU A 34 -4.49 -8.37 -1.50
N VAL A 35 -4.09 -7.29 -0.85
CA VAL A 35 -4.06 -5.94 -1.39
C VAL A 35 -2.72 -5.29 -1.11
N CYS A 36 -2.22 -4.50 -2.06
CA CYS A 36 -1.03 -3.71 -1.81
C CYS A 36 -1.37 -2.57 -0.86
N ARG A 37 -0.79 -2.58 0.34
CA ARG A 37 -0.96 -1.53 1.36
C ARG A 37 0.30 -1.37 2.20
N GLY A 38 0.39 -0.25 2.91
CA GLY A 38 1.36 -0.09 3.98
C GLY A 38 0.93 -0.87 5.20
N SER A 39 1.62 -1.96 5.52
CA SER A 39 1.40 -2.74 6.75
C SER A 39 2.72 -3.32 7.24
N ASN A 40 2.68 -4.20 8.24
CA ASN A 40 3.83 -5.03 8.55
C ASN A 40 3.42 -6.50 8.65
N SER A 41 4.41 -7.37 8.46
CA SER A 41 4.22 -8.82 8.44
C SER A 41 3.66 -9.34 9.75
N CYS A 42 3.98 -8.70 10.88
CA CYS A 42 3.45 -9.07 12.18
C CYS A 42 1.94 -8.79 12.27
N ILE A 43 1.50 -7.55 12.05
CA ILE A 43 0.07 -7.15 12.10
C ILE A 43 -0.76 -7.95 11.09
N ASN A 44 -0.15 -8.35 9.98
CA ASN A 44 -0.81 -9.16 8.97
C ASN A 44 -1.13 -10.59 9.44
N GLN A 45 -0.37 -11.16 10.39
CA GLN A 45 -0.58 -12.53 10.87
C GLN A 45 -1.76 -12.62 11.85
N CYS A 46 -2.49 -13.73 11.80
CA CYS A 46 -3.60 -13.99 12.73
C CYS A 46 -3.14 -14.22 14.18
N SER A 47 -1.92 -14.72 14.38
CA SER A 47 -1.39 -15.10 15.70
C SER A 47 -0.54 -14.00 16.39
N SER A 48 -0.72 -12.74 16.00
CA SER A 48 0.15 -11.65 16.48
C SER A 48 -0.40 -10.93 17.71
N GLU A 49 0.32 -11.06 18.83
CA GLU A 49 -0.04 -10.40 20.10
C GLU A 49 0.64 -9.03 20.29
N VAL A 50 1.92 -8.92 19.93
CA VAL A 50 2.71 -7.68 20.10
C VAL A 50 3.55 -7.43 18.86
N CYS A 51 3.24 -6.37 18.13
CA CYS A 51 3.95 -6.01 16.90
C CYS A 51 4.74 -4.70 17.03
N PRO A 52 5.97 -4.65 16.49
CA PRO A 52 6.73 -3.41 16.38
C PRO A 52 6.04 -2.43 15.42
N GLN A 53 6.20 -1.13 15.70
CA GLN A 53 5.61 -0.05 14.92
C GLN A 53 6.51 0.33 13.73
N TYR A 54 6.65 -0.58 12.77
CA TYR A 54 7.18 -0.26 11.45
C TYR A 54 6.13 -0.54 10.37
N ILE A 55 6.25 0.13 9.24
CA ILE A 55 5.37 -0.06 8.08
C ILE A 55 6.24 -0.25 6.84
N ILE A 56 5.89 -1.24 6.03
CA ILE A 56 6.45 -1.53 4.73
C ILE A 56 5.32 -1.58 3.70
N SER A 57 5.58 -1.12 2.49
CA SER A 57 4.65 -1.24 1.37
C SER A 57 4.81 -2.63 0.75
N GLY A 58 3.72 -3.37 0.61
CA GLY A 58 3.73 -4.71 0.03
C GLY A 58 2.34 -5.30 -0.06
N CYS A 59 2.26 -6.54 -0.53
CA CYS A 59 1.03 -7.33 -0.53
C CYS A 59 0.75 -7.85 0.88
N PHE A 60 -0.40 -7.47 1.41
CA PHE A 60 -0.88 -7.89 2.72
C PHE A 60 -2.36 -8.27 2.60
N CYS A 61 -2.86 -9.06 3.54
CA CYS A 61 -4.28 -9.37 3.60
C CYS A 61 -5.09 -8.08 3.74
N GLU A 62 -6.23 -8.01 3.08
CA GLU A 62 -7.13 -6.87 3.14
C GLU A 62 -7.72 -6.70 4.54
N SER A 63 -8.38 -5.56 4.77
CA SER A 63 -9.00 -5.27 6.07
C SER A 63 -10.05 -6.33 6.42
N GLY A 64 -9.92 -6.94 7.61
CA GLY A 64 -10.79 -8.04 8.05
C GLY A 64 -10.22 -9.43 7.79
N TYR A 65 -9.08 -9.52 7.07
CA TYR A 65 -8.35 -10.76 6.85
C TYR A 65 -6.97 -10.71 7.51
N CYS A 66 -6.46 -11.88 7.88
CA CYS A 66 -5.10 -12.07 8.39
C CYS A 66 -4.49 -13.33 7.77
N SER A 67 -3.17 -13.35 7.69
CA SER A 67 -2.41 -14.49 7.16
C SER A 67 -2.31 -15.58 8.21
N ASP A 68 -2.69 -16.80 7.83
CA ASP A 68 -2.50 -18.00 8.62
C ASP A 68 -1.05 -18.53 8.51
N ASP A 69 -0.75 -19.64 9.18
CA ASP A 69 0.58 -20.27 9.13
C ASP A 69 0.93 -20.86 7.75
N ASN A 70 -0.05 -21.07 6.87
CA ASN A 70 0.14 -21.52 5.49
C ASN A 70 0.42 -20.35 4.53
N GLY A 71 0.26 -19.11 5.00
CA GLY A 71 0.38 -17.89 4.20
C GLY A 71 -0.92 -17.49 3.50
N ASP A 72 -2.05 -18.14 3.81
CA ASP A 72 -3.36 -17.82 3.24
C ASP A 72 -4.06 -16.73 4.04
N CYS A 73 -4.71 -15.78 3.34
CA CYS A 73 -5.53 -14.76 3.98
C CYS A 73 -6.90 -15.32 4.36
N ILE A 74 -7.11 -15.51 5.66
CA ILE A 74 -8.36 -16.00 6.25
C ILE A 74 -9.08 -14.88 7.01
N LEU A 75 -10.38 -15.04 7.22
CA LEU A 75 -11.16 -14.09 8.00
C LEU A 75 -10.60 -14.00 9.42
N LYS A 76 -10.31 -12.77 9.86
CA LYS A 76 -9.84 -12.50 11.22
C LYS A 76 -10.98 -12.81 12.20
N SER A 77 -10.84 -13.92 12.95
CA SER A 77 -11.80 -14.36 13.97
C SER A 77 -11.67 -13.58 15.27
#